data_AF-A0A917G265-F1
#
_entry.id   AF-A0A917G265-F1
#
_cell.length_a   1.000
_cell.length_b   1.000
_cell.length_c   1.000
_cell.angle_alpha   90.00
_cell.angle_beta   90.00
_cell.angle_gamma   90.00
#
_symmetry.space_group_name_H-M   'P 1'
#
loop_
_entity.id
_entity.type
_entity.pdbx_description
1 polymer ?
#
loop_
_entity_poly.entity_id
_entity_poly.type
_entity_poly.pdbx_seq_one_letter_code
_entity_poly.pdbx_strand_id
1 'polypeptide(L)'
;MFYSKITSKGQTTVPMEIRKRLGLEEGSYIKYSIGDAGEVVMEKDALMTLTDKGLRIFYADENGSYYEIFQDKTRRQVEREWVLSQLENNRKNDFKGMLIHEQQIEYLRAAMNQEHSLFLVNNESVKFYHTLGLLNDEEFVFYHERKRIRDQR
;
A
#
# COMPACT_ATOMS: atom_id res chain seq x y z
N MET A 1 22.64 0.89 -17.37
CA MET A 1 21.50 0.59 -18.26
C MET A 1 21.55 -0.90 -18.58
N PHE A 2 20.42 -1.60 -18.58
CA PHE A 2 20.36 -3.03 -18.84
C PHE A 2 19.47 -3.30 -20.04
N TYR A 3 19.86 -4.27 -20.87
CA TYR A 3 19.08 -4.69 -22.03
C TYR A 3 18.65 -6.14 -21.84
N SER A 4 17.45 -6.48 -22.29
CA SER A 4 16.93 -7.84 -22.29
C SER A 4 15.99 -8.01 -23.47
N LYS A 5 15.91 -9.21 -24.03
CA LYS A 5 15.02 -9.53 -25.14
C LYS A 5 13.76 -10.18 -24.59
N ILE A 6 12.60 -9.79 -25.10
CA ILE A 6 11.35 -10.49 -24.82
C ILE A 6 11.40 -11.89 -25.43
N THR A 7 11.07 -12.90 -24.64
CA THR A 7 10.98 -14.29 -25.12
C THR A 7 9.72 -14.50 -25.95
N SER A 8 9.61 -15.64 -26.63
CA SER A 8 8.40 -15.99 -27.40
C SER A 8 7.13 -16.08 -26.53
N LYS A 9 7.28 -16.23 -25.21
CA LYS A 9 6.17 -16.23 -24.25
C LYS A 9 5.87 -14.86 -23.66
N GLY A 10 6.47 -13.78 -24.18
CA GLY A 10 6.24 -12.42 -23.68
C GLY A 10 6.99 -12.09 -22.38
N GLN A 11 7.92 -12.93 -21.93
CA GLN A 11 8.64 -12.74 -20.66
C GLN A 11 9.96 -11.99 -20.88
N THR A 12 10.34 -11.15 -19.93
CA THR A 12 11.69 -10.58 -19.81
C THR A 12 12.30 -10.98 -18.46
N THR A 13 13.62 -11.11 -18.40
CA THR A 13 14.32 -11.40 -17.14
C THR A 13 14.74 -10.09 -16.49
N VAL A 14 14.35 -9.87 -15.23
CA VAL A 14 14.88 -8.74 -14.45
C VAL A 14 16.31 -9.06 -14.02
N PRO A 15 17.34 -8.30 -14.44
CA PRO A 15 18.73 -8.55 -14.07
C PRO A 15 18.94 -8.56 -12.55
N MET A 16 19.88 -9.40 -12.08
CA MET A 16 20.15 -9.58 -10.65
C MET A 16 20.42 -8.26 -9.92
N GLU A 17 21.17 -7.35 -10.55
CA GLU A 17 21.50 -6.05 -9.95
C GLU A 17 20.26 -5.17 -9.78
N ILE A 18 19.34 -5.16 -10.75
CA ILE A 18 18.05 -4.48 -10.61
C ILE A 18 17.24 -5.12 -9.49
N ARG A 19 17.15 -6.45 -9.44
CA ARG A 19 16.41 -7.15 -8.37
C ARG A 19 16.92 -6.80 -6.98
N LYS A 20 18.24 -6.82 -6.77
CA LYS A 20 18.85 -6.45 -5.49
C LYS A 20 18.54 -5.01 -5.10
N ARG A 21 18.67 -4.06 -6.04
CA ARG A 21 18.38 -2.64 -5.79
C ARG A 21 16.90 -2.40 -5.45
N LEU A 22 15.99 -3.14 -6.08
CA LEU A 22 14.55 -3.04 -5.85
C LEU A 22 14.04 -3.95 -4.73
N GLY A 23 14.93 -4.73 -4.08
CA GLY A 23 14.54 -5.72 -3.07
C GLY A 23 13.55 -6.76 -3.59
N LEU A 24 13.64 -7.12 -4.87
CA LEU A 24 12.79 -8.15 -5.49
C LEU A 24 13.36 -9.54 -5.17
N GLU A 25 12.54 -10.34 -4.52
CA GLU A 25 12.79 -11.74 -4.20
C GLU A 25 11.84 -12.64 -5.01
N GLU A 26 12.15 -13.93 -5.11
CA GLU A 26 11.19 -14.89 -5.63
C GLU A 26 9.88 -14.84 -4.81
N GLY A 27 8.73 -14.89 -5.51
CA GLY A 27 7.41 -14.68 -4.91
C GLY A 27 7.02 -13.22 -4.66
N SER A 28 7.88 -12.24 -4.92
CA SER A 28 7.48 -10.82 -4.82
C SER A 28 6.42 -10.48 -5.86
N TYR A 29 5.38 -9.76 -5.42
CA TYR A 29 4.40 -9.18 -6.33
C TYR A 29 4.97 -7.94 -7.02
N ILE A 30 4.72 -7.82 -8.33
CA ILE A 30 5.14 -6.69 -9.14
C ILE A 30 3.90 -6.02 -9.72
N LYS A 31 3.77 -4.71 -9.48
CA LYS A 31 2.78 -3.85 -10.12
C LYS A 31 3.37 -3.32 -11.43
N TYR A 32 2.59 -3.42 -12.49
CA TYR A 32 2.91 -2.87 -13.80
C TYR A 32 2.01 -1.66 -14.09
N SER A 33 2.58 -0.60 -14.62
CA SER A 33 1.84 0.51 -15.22
C SER A 33 2.50 0.93 -16.53
N ILE A 34 1.72 1.58 -17.39
CA ILE A 34 2.20 2.16 -18.64
C ILE A 34 2.24 3.67 -18.41
N GLY A 35 3.42 4.27 -18.60
CA GLY A 35 3.61 5.72 -18.54
C GLY A 35 3.20 6.41 -19.84
N ASP A 36 3.17 7.73 -19.81
CA ASP A 36 2.61 8.55 -20.91
C ASP A 36 3.43 8.46 -22.20
N ALA A 37 4.73 8.13 -22.14
CA ALA A 37 5.59 7.94 -23.30
C ALA A 37 5.68 6.47 -23.77
N GLY A 38 4.81 5.61 -23.24
CA GLY A 38 4.75 4.18 -23.57
C GLY A 38 5.79 3.33 -22.83
N GLU A 39 6.48 3.89 -21.84
CA GLU A 39 7.36 3.13 -20.96
C GLU A 39 6.55 2.22 -20.03
N VAL A 40 7.08 1.03 -19.76
CA VAL A 40 6.52 0.13 -18.74
C VAL A 40 7.24 0.40 -17.43
N VAL A 41 6.50 0.87 -16.43
CA VAL A 41 7.00 1.05 -15.07
C VAL A 41 6.69 -0.19 -14.26
N MET A 42 7.72 -0.74 -13.63
CA MET A 42 7.61 -1.91 -12.75
C MET A 42 7.94 -1.49 -11.32
N GLU A 43 7.03 -1.75 -10.40
CA GLU A 43 7.19 -1.45 -8.98
C GLU A 43 6.99 -2.70 -8.14
N LYS A 44 7.74 -2.85 -7.06
CA LYS A 44 7.45 -3.89 -6.07
C LYS A 44 6.14 -3.54 -5.37
N ASP A 45 5.19 -4.47 -5.38
CA ASP A 45 3.99 -4.36 -4.54
C ASP A 45 4.32 -4.89 -3.15
N ALA A 46 4.86 -4.00 -2.32
CA ALA A 46 5.31 -4.34 -0.98
C ALA A 46 4.16 -4.84 -0.10
N LEU A 47 2.97 -4.26 -0.25
CA LEU A 47 1.80 -4.63 0.54
C LEU A 47 1.34 -6.04 0.19
N MET A 48 1.13 -6.33 -1.09
CA MET A 48 0.73 -7.67 -1.53
C MET A 48 1.77 -8.72 -1.12
N THR A 49 3.05 -8.40 -1.30
CA THR A 49 4.16 -9.27 -0.85
C THR A 49 4.12 -9.53 0.66
N LEU A 50 3.82 -8.53 1.49
CA LEU A 50 3.74 -8.71 2.94
C LEU A 50 2.50 -9.50 3.36
N THR A 51 1.35 -9.25 2.72
CA THR A 51 0.12 -10.00 3.00
C THR A 51 0.24 -11.48 2.63
N ASP A 52 0.88 -11.79 1.50
CA ASP A 52 1.22 -13.18 1.11
C ASP A 52 2.18 -13.84 2.11
N LYS A 53 3.13 -13.06 2.67
CA LYS A 53 4.01 -13.48 3.78
C LYS A 53 3.33 -13.49 5.16
N GLY A 54 2.00 -13.38 5.20
CA GLY A 54 1.16 -13.56 6.40
C GLY A 54 0.89 -12.29 7.21
N LEU A 55 1.19 -11.10 6.71
CA LEU A 55 0.77 -9.84 7.34
C LEU A 55 -0.76 -9.69 7.24
N ARG A 56 -1.42 -9.58 8.39
CA ARG A 56 -2.85 -9.30 8.51
C ARG A 56 -3.05 -7.83 8.87
N ILE A 57 -4.07 -7.21 8.31
CA ILE A 57 -4.31 -5.77 8.46
C ILE A 57 -5.67 -5.57 9.09
N PHE A 58 -5.69 -4.78 10.16
CA PHE A 58 -6.86 -4.49 10.94
C PHE A 58 -7.16 -3.00 10.91
N TYR A 59 -8.44 -2.68 10.99
CA TYR A 59 -8.97 -1.34 11.03
C TYR A 59 -9.94 -1.19 12.20
N ALA A 60 -9.78 -0.16 13.00
CA ALA A 60 -10.66 0.23 14.08
C ALA A 60 -11.42 1.50 13.69
N ASP A 61 -12.75 1.42 13.63
CA ASP A 61 -13.60 2.58 13.34
C ASP A 61 -13.82 3.48 14.57
N GLU A 62 -14.48 4.62 14.36
CA GLU A 62 -14.82 5.59 15.41
C GLU A 62 -15.77 5.03 16.48
N ASN A 63 -16.54 3.98 16.16
CA ASN A 63 -17.48 3.34 17.07
C ASN A 63 -16.82 2.24 17.92
N GLY A 64 -15.52 2.02 17.75
CA GLY A 64 -14.77 0.99 18.44
C GLY A 64 -14.96 -0.42 17.87
N SER A 65 -15.53 -0.55 16.67
CA SER A 65 -15.61 -1.82 15.95
C SER A 65 -14.30 -2.11 15.21
N TYR A 66 -13.92 -3.38 15.18
CA TYR A 66 -12.67 -3.84 14.57
C TYR A 66 -12.98 -4.68 13.34
N TYR A 67 -12.19 -4.49 12.30
CA TYR A 67 -12.33 -5.21 11.04
C TYR A 67 -10.97 -5.71 10.57
N GLU A 68 -10.93 -6.91 10.00
CA GLU A 68 -9.81 -7.36 9.17
C GLU A 68 -10.04 -6.91 7.72
N ILE A 69 -9.01 -6.36 7.09
CA ILE A 69 -8.99 -5.94 5.69
C ILE A 69 -8.29 -7.00 4.85
N PHE A 70 -8.94 -7.40 3.76
CA PHE A 70 -8.39 -8.38 2.80
C PHE A 70 -7.85 -7.69 1.54
N GLN A 71 -7.12 -8.47 0.72
CA GLN A 71 -6.46 -7.98 -0.49
C GLN A 71 -7.44 -7.40 -1.53
N ASP A 72 -8.67 -7.88 -1.55
CA ASP A 72 -9.76 -7.40 -2.41
C ASP A 72 -10.48 -6.16 -1.84
N LYS A 73 -9.91 -5.53 -0.81
CA LYS A 73 -10.46 -4.39 -0.06
C LYS A 73 -11.73 -4.71 0.75
N THR A 74 -12.18 -5.96 0.78
CA THR A 74 -13.30 -6.34 1.64
C THR A 74 -12.88 -6.31 3.10
N ARG A 75 -13.88 -6.15 3.98
CA ARG A 75 -13.68 -6.06 5.42
C ARG A 75 -14.57 -7.05 6.14
N ARG A 76 -14.03 -7.72 7.15
CA ARG A 76 -14.80 -8.59 8.05
C ARG A 76 -14.67 -8.13 9.48
N GLN A 77 -15.80 -7.94 10.15
CA GLN A 77 -15.80 -7.60 11.57
C GLN A 77 -15.16 -8.72 12.40
N VAL A 78 -14.34 -8.34 13.37
CA VAL A 78 -13.62 -9.21 14.28
C VAL A 78 -13.73 -8.72 15.72
N GLU A 79 -13.63 -9.64 16.67
CA GLU A 79 -13.68 -9.32 18.09
C GLU A 79 -12.48 -8.48 18.52
N ARG A 80 -12.75 -7.37 19.21
CA ARG A 80 -11.71 -6.43 19.68
C ARG A 80 -10.70 -7.14 20.57
N GLU A 81 -11.16 -7.89 21.56
CA GLU A 81 -10.32 -8.58 22.54
C GLU A 81 -9.39 -9.59 21.85
N TRP A 82 -9.91 -10.27 20.82
CA TRP A 82 -9.11 -11.19 20.02
C TRP A 82 -8.00 -10.47 19.27
N VAL A 83 -8.31 -9.37 18.56
CA VAL A 83 -7.30 -8.60 17.81
C VAL A 83 -6.21 -8.07 18.75
N LEU A 84 -6.60 -7.44 19.85
CA LEU A 84 -5.66 -6.86 20.81
C LEU A 84 -4.77 -7.94 21.43
N SER A 85 -5.33 -9.10 21.79
CA SER A 85 -4.57 -10.23 22.30
C SER A 85 -3.55 -10.76 21.28
N GLN A 86 -3.92 -10.87 20.00
CA GLN A 86 -3.00 -11.29 18.95
C GLN A 86 -1.86 -10.29 18.73
N LEU A 87 -2.16 -8.98 18.75
CA LEU A 87 -1.16 -7.93 18.56
C LEU A 87 -0.20 -7.83 19.75
N GLU A 88 -0.71 -7.97 20.98
CA GLU A 88 0.11 -7.96 22.21
C GLU A 88 1.06 -9.16 22.26
N ASN A 89 0.60 -10.34 21.80
CA ASN A 89 1.35 -11.59 21.83
C ASN A 89 1.96 -11.95 20.47
N ASN A 90 2.16 -10.96 19.59
CA ASN A 90 2.53 -11.18 18.19
C ASN A 90 3.77 -12.06 17.99
N ARG A 91 4.84 -11.80 18.75
CA ARG A 91 6.08 -12.58 18.73
C ARG A 91 5.89 -14.03 19.21
N LYS A 92 5.02 -14.22 20.21
CA LYS A 92 4.75 -15.54 20.80
C LYS A 92 3.88 -16.40 19.89
N ASN A 93 2.97 -15.77 19.17
CA ASN A 93 1.99 -16.45 18.32
C ASN A 93 2.44 -16.57 16.86
N ASP A 94 3.65 -16.14 16.51
CA ASP A 94 4.12 -15.93 15.13
C ASP A 94 3.10 -15.13 14.28
N PHE A 95 2.46 -14.16 14.92
CA PHE A 95 1.41 -13.35 14.33
C PHE A 95 1.98 -12.04 13.81
N LYS A 96 1.69 -11.70 12.55
CA LYS A 96 2.09 -10.44 11.93
C LYS A 96 0.84 -9.63 11.68
N GLY A 97 0.59 -8.64 12.51
CA GLY A 97 -0.60 -7.79 12.43
C GLY A 97 -0.23 -6.32 12.41
N MET A 98 -1.03 -5.53 11.68
CA MET A 98 -1.01 -4.07 11.74
C MET A 98 -2.41 -3.58 12.07
N LEU A 99 -2.55 -2.69 13.05
CA LEU A 99 -3.81 -2.03 13.37
C LEU A 99 -3.77 -0.58 12.93
N ILE A 100 -4.80 -0.16 12.21
CA ILE A 100 -5.01 1.20 11.75
C ILE A 100 -6.26 1.75 12.44
N HIS A 101 -6.17 2.95 13.00
CA HIS A 101 -7.30 3.63 13.62
C HIS A 101 -7.91 4.65 12.65
N GLU A 102 -9.24 4.83 12.69
CA GLU A 102 -9.94 5.84 11.89
C GLU A 102 -9.34 7.24 12.05
N GLN A 103 -8.95 7.61 13.28
CA GLN A 103 -8.32 8.89 13.57
C GLN A 103 -7.04 9.14 12.72
N GLN A 104 -6.27 8.08 12.41
CA GLN A 104 -5.09 8.22 11.54
C GLN A 104 -5.48 8.55 10.10
N ILE A 105 -6.60 7.99 9.63
CA ILE A 105 -7.13 8.22 8.28
C ILE A 105 -7.74 9.64 8.21
N GLU A 106 -8.44 10.08 9.25
CA GLU A 106 -8.94 11.45 9.35
C GLU A 106 -7.82 12.49 9.30
N TYR A 107 -6.73 12.27 10.06
CA TYR A 107 -5.56 13.14 9.98
C TYR A 107 -4.97 13.19 8.57
N LEU A 108 -4.90 12.04 7.89
CA LEU A 108 -4.44 11.99 6.51
C LEU A 108 -5.36 12.78 5.58
N ARG A 109 -6.68 12.57 5.66
CA ARG A 109 -7.68 13.31 4.86
C ARG A 109 -7.58 14.81 5.09
N ALA A 110 -7.45 15.24 6.36
CA ALA A 110 -7.28 16.64 6.70
C ALA A 110 -6.00 17.22 6.08
N ALA A 111 -4.88 16.48 6.14
CA ALA A 111 -3.61 16.90 5.56
C ALA A 111 -3.64 16.93 4.01
N MET A 112 -4.36 16.01 3.36
CA MET A 112 -4.59 16.00 1.91
C MET A 112 -5.40 17.22 1.44
N ASN A 113 -6.31 17.71 2.30
CA ASN A 113 -7.20 18.82 1.98
C ASN A 113 -6.59 20.21 2.22
N GLN A 114 -5.56 20.32 3.05
CA GLN A 114 -4.91 21.58 3.39
C GLN A 114 -3.67 21.83 2.53
N GLU A 115 -3.65 22.94 1.77
CA GLU A 115 -2.54 23.27 0.86
C GLU A 115 -1.20 23.36 1.60
N HIS A 116 -1.19 23.97 2.79
CA HIS A 116 0.00 24.10 3.63
C HIS A 116 0.46 22.79 4.26
N SER A 117 -0.39 21.76 4.35
CA SER A 117 -0.03 20.47 4.96
C SER A 117 0.35 19.42 3.92
N LEU A 118 0.07 19.68 2.64
CA LEU A 118 0.26 18.73 1.54
C LEU A 118 1.72 18.26 1.38
N PHE A 119 2.70 19.07 1.80
CA PHE A 119 4.12 18.69 1.76
C PHE A 119 4.50 17.64 2.81
N LEU A 120 3.72 17.52 3.88
CA LEU A 120 3.89 16.51 4.92
C LEU A 120 3.27 15.16 4.54
N VAL A 121 2.40 15.13 3.52
CA VAL A 121 1.72 13.91 3.09
C VAL A 121 2.60 13.11 2.13
N ASN A 122 2.95 11.90 2.57
CA ASN A 122 3.73 10.94 1.79
C ASN A 122 2.85 10.21 0.75
N ASN A 123 3.32 10.11 -0.50
CA ASN A 123 2.65 9.36 -1.57
C ASN A 123 2.43 7.89 -1.19
N GLU A 124 3.44 7.27 -0.55
CA GLU A 124 3.36 5.87 -0.17
C GLU A 124 2.28 5.62 0.87
N SER A 125 2.07 6.56 1.80
CA SER A 125 0.97 6.49 2.76
C SER A 125 -0.38 6.56 2.04
N VAL A 126 -0.60 7.53 1.16
CA VAL A 126 -1.86 7.67 0.42
C VAL A 126 -2.15 6.43 -0.43
N LYS A 127 -1.15 5.93 -1.15
CA LYS A 127 -1.24 4.69 -1.93
C LYS A 127 -1.55 3.48 -1.04
N PHE A 128 -0.93 3.38 0.13
CA PHE A 128 -1.18 2.32 1.09
C PHE A 128 -2.64 2.32 1.57
N TYR A 129 -3.15 3.45 2.06
CA TYR A 129 -4.54 3.54 2.52
C TYR A 129 -5.56 3.33 1.39
N HIS A 130 -5.28 3.80 0.18
CA HIS A 130 -6.11 3.53 -1.00
C HIS A 130 -6.12 2.04 -1.39
N THR A 131 -4.96 1.38 -1.31
CA THR A 131 -4.85 -0.07 -1.59
C THR A 131 -5.65 -0.90 -0.60
N LEU A 132 -5.73 -0.45 0.66
CA LEU A 132 -6.57 -1.07 1.69
C LEU A 132 -8.06 -0.71 1.59
N GLY A 133 -8.45 0.14 0.63
CA GLY A 133 -9.82 0.65 0.51
C GLY A 133 -10.24 1.55 1.68
N LEU A 134 -9.27 2.14 2.40
CA LEU A 134 -9.50 3.11 3.47
C LEU A 134 -9.58 4.55 2.94
N LEU A 135 -9.01 4.78 1.76
CA LEU A 135 -9.30 5.93 0.90
C LEU A 135 -10.03 5.44 -0.35
N ASN A 136 -11.03 6.20 -0.79
CA ASN A 136 -11.74 5.95 -2.04
C ASN A 136 -10.95 6.50 -3.24
N ASP A 137 -11.43 6.19 -4.45
CA ASP A 137 -10.77 6.59 -5.70
C ASP A 137 -10.77 8.11 -5.90
N GLU A 138 -11.83 8.80 -5.48
CA GLU A 138 -11.94 10.27 -5.59
C GLU A 138 -10.91 10.96 -4.69
N GLU A 139 -10.78 10.53 -3.43
CA GLU A 139 -9.79 11.03 -2.48
C GLU A 139 -8.36 10.81 -3.00
N PHE A 140 -8.10 9.63 -3.57
CA PHE A 140 -6.80 9.28 -4.14
C PHE A 140 -6.44 10.17 -5.33
N VAL A 141 -7.34 10.30 -6.30
CA VAL A 141 -7.14 11.15 -7.50
C VAL A 141 -6.97 12.61 -7.10
N PHE A 142 -7.83 13.10 -6.20
CA PHE A 142 -7.79 14.48 -5.72
C PHE A 142 -6.44 14.85 -5.10
N TYR A 143 -5.88 13.97 -4.26
CA TYR A 143 -4.55 14.20 -3.69
C TYR A 143 -3.47 14.31 -4.76
N HIS A 144 -3.45 13.39 -5.73
CA HIS A 144 -2.45 13.37 -6.77
C HIS A 144 -2.53 14.60 -7.68
N GLU A 145 -3.74 15.06 -8.01
CA GLU A 145 -3.95 16.28 -8.78
C GLU A 145 -3.39 17.50 -8.04
N ARG A 146 -3.72 17.66 -6.76
CA ARG A 146 -3.23 18.79 -5.94
C ARG A 146 -1.73 18.78 -5.78
N LYS A 147 -1.15 17.60 -5.55
CA LYS A 147 0.29 17.46 -5.42
C LYS A 147 1.01 17.84 -6.72
N ARG A 148 0.48 17.38 -7.86
CA ARG A 148 0.98 17.78 -9.18
C ARG A 148 0.93 19.30 -9.39
N ILE A 149 -0.18 19.95 -9.04
CA ILE A 149 -0.31 21.42 -9.17
C ILE A 149 0.71 22.15 -8.27
N ARG A 150 0.88 21.68 -7.03
CA ARG A 150 1.87 22.27 -6.10
C ARG A 150 3.29 22.13 -6.63
N ASP A 151 3.66 20.95 -7.11
CA ASP A 151 5.03 20.65 -7.57
C ASP A 151 5.38 21.39 -8.88
N GLN A 152 4.41 22.03 -9.53
CA GLN A 152 4.60 22.89 -10.70
C GLN A 152 4.76 24.39 -10.35
N ARG A 153 4.53 24.79 -9.10
CA ARG A 153 4.69 26.17 -8.61
C ARG A 153 6.06 26.38 -7.98
#